data_AF-A0A941CFP7-F1
#
_entry.id   AF-A0A941CFP7-F1
#
_cell.length_a   1.000
_cell.length_b   1.000
_cell.length_c   1.000
_cell.angle_alpha   90.00
_cell.angle_beta   90.00
_cell.angle_gamma   90.00
#
_symmetry.space_group_name_H-M   'P 1'
#
loop_
_entity.id
_entity.type
_entity.pdbx_description
1 polymer ?
#
loop_
_entity_poly.entity_id
_entity_poly.type
_entity_poly.pdbx_seq_one_letter_code
_entity_poly.pdbx_strand_id
1 'polypeptide(L)'
;MNSILEQIKAENEKFGEIDIQVDNFICKDWNVYYNLYNPENFEDPENSPEWYDVSEVYEYYETPFSTSDKISFYSSKRVDDFQTIKELIEKSAEIEKKLLTAIVNYTFGNGGAYASAKHYEYAKRTMEILHKTEFSNEEFIKKNLCIDTISFGDKNDELELLFNCSWNEEHGLKINLKNNEIMSIE
;
A
#
# COMPACT_ATOMS: atom_id res chain seq x y z
N MET A 1 17.77 -9.98 19.35
CA MET A 1 16.39 -10.07 18.83
C MET A 1 16.08 -8.73 18.18
N ASN A 2 15.16 -8.67 17.22
CA ASN A 2 14.90 -7.43 16.47
C ASN A 2 14.20 -6.40 17.37
N SER A 3 14.71 -5.17 17.45
CA SER A 3 14.24 -4.12 18.37
C SER A 3 12.78 -3.75 18.15
N ILE A 4 12.24 -3.94 16.95
CA ILE A 4 10.83 -3.69 16.63
C ILE A 4 9.93 -4.72 17.30
N LEU A 5 10.26 -6.00 17.19
CA LEU A 5 9.46 -7.08 17.79
C LEU A 5 9.44 -6.99 19.32
N GLU A 6 10.54 -6.57 19.93
CA GLU A 6 10.63 -6.35 21.37
C GLU A 6 9.69 -5.22 21.84
N GLN A 7 9.61 -4.11 21.09
CA GLN A 7 8.67 -3.02 21.38
C GLN A 7 7.22 -3.47 21.29
N ILE A 8 6.85 -4.18 20.22
CA ILE A 8 5.48 -4.69 20.01
C ILE A 8 5.09 -5.64 21.16
N LYS A 9 5.98 -6.57 21.54
CA LYS A 9 5.72 -7.51 22.64
C LYS A 9 5.58 -6.81 23.99
N ALA A 10 6.44 -5.84 24.27
CA ALA A 10 6.39 -5.08 25.51
C ALA A 10 5.06 -4.33 25.66
N GLU A 11 4.55 -3.74 24.58
CA GLU A 11 3.24 -3.07 24.60
C GLU A 11 2.10 -4.06 24.88
N ASN A 12 2.07 -5.16 24.13
CA ASN A 12 1.08 -6.22 24.28
C ASN A 12 1.07 -6.84 25.70
N GLU A 13 2.24 -7.05 26.30
CA GLU A 13 2.37 -7.57 27.67
C GLU A 13 1.87 -6.58 28.72
N LYS A 14 2.08 -5.29 28.50
CA LYS A 14 1.76 -4.23 29.46
C LYS A 14 0.28 -3.86 29.45
N PHE A 15 -0.33 -3.79 28.28
CA PHE A 15 -1.69 -3.26 28.13
C PHE A 15 -2.71 -4.30 27.67
N GLY A 16 -2.25 -5.44 27.11
CA GLY A 16 -3.16 -6.41 26.50
C GLY A 16 -3.77 -5.92 25.18
N GLU A 17 -3.23 -4.84 24.63
CA GLU A 17 -3.51 -4.23 23.33
C GLU A 17 -2.19 -3.67 22.79
N ILE A 18 -2.15 -3.32 21.50
CA ILE A 18 -0.98 -2.75 20.84
C ILE A 18 -1.44 -1.45 20.18
N ASP A 19 -0.81 -0.34 20.53
CA ASP A 19 -0.99 0.95 19.86
C ASP A 19 0.33 1.72 19.94
N ILE A 20 1.23 1.45 19.00
CA ILE A 20 2.58 2.05 18.97
C ILE A 20 2.99 2.43 17.55
N GLN A 21 3.95 3.34 17.45
CA GLN A 21 4.65 3.63 16.20
C GLN A 21 6.09 3.12 16.28
N VAL A 22 6.53 2.43 15.22
CA VAL A 22 7.90 1.91 15.10
C VAL A 22 8.56 2.45 13.84
N ASP A 23 9.89 2.43 13.79
CA ASP A 23 10.61 2.78 12.56
C ASP A 23 10.15 1.91 11.39
N ASN A 24 9.87 2.55 10.25
CA ASN A 24 9.48 1.85 9.04
C ASN A 24 10.60 0.85 8.63
N PHE A 25 10.22 -0.42 8.45
CA PHE A 25 11.12 -1.52 8.13
C PHE A 25 10.82 -2.24 6.80
N ILE A 26 9.73 -1.89 6.11
CA ILE A 26 9.25 -2.55 4.87
C ILE A 26 8.65 -1.53 3.90
N CYS A 27 8.75 -1.76 2.58
CA CYS A 27 8.21 -0.82 1.57
C CYS A 27 8.84 0.58 1.67
N LYS A 28 10.12 0.65 2.06
CA LYS A 28 10.84 1.92 2.32
C LYS A 28 11.18 2.74 1.08
N ASP A 29 10.99 2.18 -0.11
CA ASP A 29 11.14 2.87 -1.38
C ASP A 29 9.79 3.15 -2.06
N TRP A 30 8.68 2.88 -1.37
CA TRP A 30 7.32 3.14 -1.84
C TRP A 30 6.91 4.55 -1.38
N ASN A 31 7.63 5.55 -1.91
CA ASN A 31 7.91 6.80 -1.18
C ASN A 31 7.17 8.04 -1.66
N VAL A 32 6.37 7.88 -2.71
CA VAL A 32 5.61 8.97 -3.31
C VAL A 32 4.24 8.39 -3.55
N TYR A 33 3.19 9.15 -3.29
CA TYR A 33 1.92 8.96 -3.95
C TYR A 33 1.33 10.33 -4.24
N TYR A 34 0.69 10.46 -5.41
CA TYR A 34 0.01 11.67 -5.84
C TYR A 34 -1.41 11.66 -5.32
N ASN A 35 -2.06 12.77 -4.97
CA ASN A 35 -3.48 12.65 -4.64
C ASN A 35 -4.26 12.47 -5.95
N LEU A 36 -4.58 11.24 -6.33
CA LEU A 36 -5.37 10.89 -7.50
C LEU A 36 -6.82 10.78 -7.04
N TYR A 37 -7.62 11.79 -7.36
CA TYR A 37 -9.04 11.72 -7.08
C TYR A 37 -9.72 10.62 -7.93
N ASN A 38 -9.93 9.44 -7.35
CA ASN A 38 -10.58 8.24 -7.91
C ASN A 38 -10.06 7.81 -9.31
N PRO A 39 -9.38 6.66 -9.45
CA PRO A 39 -8.84 6.22 -10.72
C PRO A 39 -9.91 6.08 -11.77
N GLU A 40 -11.17 5.79 -11.42
CA GLU A 40 -12.29 5.71 -12.36
C GLU A 40 -12.54 7.02 -13.13
N ASN A 41 -12.02 8.15 -12.66
CA ASN A 41 -12.13 9.44 -13.35
C ASN A 41 -11.06 9.64 -14.43
N PHE A 42 -10.08 8.75 -14.55
CA PHE A 42 -9.05 8.88 -15.58
C PHE A 42 -9.61 8.46 -16.92
N GLU A 43 -9.64 9.40 -17.86
CA GLU A 43 -9.97 9.12 -19.25
C GLU A 43 -8.70 8.80 -20.05
N ASP A 44 -8.88 8.23 -21.24
CA ASP A 44 -7.77 8.01 -22.17
C ASP A 44 -7.04 9.34 -22.44
N PRO A 45 -5.78 9.53 -22.02
CA PRO A 45 -5.08 10.80 -22.17
C PRO A 45 -4.73 11.11 -23.63
N GLU A 46 -4.82 10.13 -24.54
CA GLU A 46 -4.58 10.30 -25.96
C GLU A 46 -5.88 10.56 -26.75
N ASN A 47 -7.05 10.23 -26.16
CA ASN A 47 -8.37 10.37 -26.79
C ASN A 47 -9.44 10.90 -25.82
N SER A 48 -9.08 11.90 -25.00
CA SER A 48 -9.97 12.39 -23.95
C SER A 48 -11.22 13.07 -24.52
N PRO A 49 -12.40 12.91 -23.88
CA PRO A 49 -13.60 13.64 -24.25
C PRO A 49 -13.42 15.17 -24.18
N GLU A 50 -14.16 15.96 -24.98
CA GLU A 50 -14.04 17.42 -25.01
C GLU A 50 -14.30 18.12 -23.66
N TRP A 51 -15.04 17.45 -22.75
CA TRP A 51 -15.33 17.96 -21.41
C TRP A 51 -14.25 17.61 -20.37
N TYR A 52 -13.29 16.75 -20.73
CA TYR A 52 -12.22 16.34 -19.83
C TYR A 52 -11.06 17.34 -19.88
N ASP A 53 -10.85 18.05 -18.79
CA ASP A 53 -9.71 18.93 -18.63
C ASP A 53 -8.62 18.22 -17.84
N VAL A 54 -7.55 17.81 -18.53
CA VAL A 54 -6.41 17.16 -17.91
C VAL A 54 -5.73 18.04 -16.86
N SER A 55 -5.87 19.37 -16.95
CA SER A 55 -5.32 20.30 -15.97
C SER A 55 -6.00 20.22 -14.60
N GLU A 56 -7.28 19.89 -14.56
CA GLU A 56 -8.00 19.62 -13.30
C GLU A 56 -7.43 18.38 -12.63
N VAL A 57 -7.12 17.34 -13.41
CA VAL A 57 -6.48 16.14 -12.89
C VAL A 57 -5.09 16.50 -12.36
N TYR A 58 -4.32 17.31 -13.11
CA TYR A 58 -2.97 17.76 -12.75
C TYR A 58 -2.89 18.59 -11.46
N GLU A 59 -3.88 19.41 -11.13
CA GLU A 59 -3.90 20.18 -9.87
C GLU A 59 -3.80 19.25 -8.64
N TYR A 60 -4.39 18.06 -8.71
CA TYR A 60 -4.30 17.07 -7.62
C TYR A 60 -2.93 16.35 -7.54
N TYR A 61 -2.13 16.38 -8.61
CA TYR A 61 -0.78 15.80 -8.66
C TYR A 61 0.32 16.71 -8.08
N GLU A 62 0.01 17.94 -7.66
CA GLU A 62 1.06 18.90 -7.32
C GLU A 62 1.75 18.62 -5.97
N THR A 63 1.11 17.87 -5.07
CA THR A 63 1.69 17.58 -3.76
C THR A 63 1.94 16.08 -3.58
N PRO A 64 3.20 15.60 -3.76
CA PRO A 64 3.55 14.25 -3.38
C PRO A 64 3.47 14.10 -1.86
N PHE A 65 2.75 13.10 -1.38
CA PHE A 65 2.86 12.68 0.01
C PHE A 65 4.12 11.83 0.17
N SER A 66 4.97 12.19 1.12
CA SER A 66 6.11 11.39 1.52
C SER A 66 5.71 10.39 2.60
N THR A 67 6.32 9.22 2.57
CA THR A 67 6.23 8.20 3.63
C THR A 67 6.35 8.79 5.03
N SER A 68 5.57 8.23 5.95
CA SER A 68 5.92 8.30 7.35
C SER A 68 7.20 7.46 7.57
N ASP A 69 8.22 8.04 8.19
CA ASP A 69 9.41 7.30 8.69
C ASP A 69 9.01 6.23 9.74
N LYS A 70 7.73 6.21 10.12
CA LYS A 70 7.11 5.32 11.09
C LYS A 70 5.95 4.53 10.48
N ILE A 71 5.75 3.32 10.99
CA ILE A 71 4.54 2.53 10.75
C ILE A 71 3.78 2.41 12.07
N SER A 72 2.47 2.59 12.02
CA SER A 72 1.59 2.35 13.17
C SER A 72 1.32 0.86 13.30
N PHE A 73 1.47 0.33 14.51
CA PHE A 73 1.12 -1.04 14.87
C PHE A 73 -0.09 -1.03 15.77
N TYR A 74 -1.12 -1.79 15.39
CA TYR A 74 -2.38 -1.80 16.11
C TYR A 74 -2.88 -3.21 16.42
N SER A 75 -3.40 -3.41 17.63
CA SER A 75 -4.23 -4.55 17.99
C SER A 75 -5.16 -4.14 19.13
N SER A 76 -6.47 -4.32 18.94
CA SER A 76 -7.48 -4.08 19.99
C SER A 76 -7.55 -5.19 21.05
N LYS A 77 -6.80 -6.28 20.86
CA LYS A 77 -6.82 -7.48 21.69
C LYS A 77 -5.41 -7.95 21.97
N ARG A 78 -5.30 -8.78 23.01
CA ARG A 78 -4.04 -9.44 23.34
C ARG A 78 -3.67 -10.40 22.22
N VAL A 79 -2.43 -10.28 21.76
CA VAL A 79 -1.81 -11.16 20.78
C VAL A 79 -0.99 -12.21 21.52
N ASP A 80 -1.30 -13.49 21.29
CA ASP A 80 -0.57 -14.60 21.91
C ASP A 80 0.48 -15.21 20.97
N ASP A 81 0.35 -15.00 19.66
CA ASP A 81 1.25 -15.50 18.64
C ASP A 81 1.77 -14.36 17.77
N PHE A 82 3.11 -14.29 17.66
CA PHE A 82 3.84 -13.24 16.95
C PHE A 82 4.64 -13.81 15.78
N GLN A 83 4.37 -15.04 15.36
CA GLN A 83 5.18 -15.72 14.36
C GLN A 83 5.15 -14.99 13.01
N THR A 84 3.97 -14.61 12.51
CA THR A 84 3.83 -13.91 11.23
C THR A 84 4.52 -12.54 11.25
N ILE A 85 4.39 -11.74 12.31
CA ILE A 85 5.11 -10.45 12.40
C ILE A 85 6.62 -10.63 12.56
N LYS A 86 7.06 -11.62 13.33
CA LYS A 86 8.47 -11.94 13.47
C LYS A 86 9.07 -12.27 12.11
N GLU A 87 8.40 -13.12 11.34
CA GLU A 87 8.90 -13.47 10.02
C GLU A 87 8.79 -12.32 9.01
N LEU A 88 7.74 -11.47 9.10
CA LEU A 88 7.61 -10.25 8.29
C LEU A 88 8.82 -9.34 8.49
N ILE A 89 9.25 -9.17 9.74
CA ILE A 89 10.42 -8.38 10.10
C ILE A 89 11.72 -9.05 9.63
N GLU A 90 11.86 -10.37 9.79
CA GLU A 90 13.07 -11.12 9.42
C GLU A 90 13.26 -11.28 7.90
N LYS A 91 12.17 -11.30 7.13
CA LYS A 91 12.15 -11.57 5.68
C LYS A 91 11.53 -10.42 4.88
N SER A 92 11.60 -9.20 5.38
CA SER A 92 10.86 -8.06 4.82
C SER A 92 11.10 -7.86 3.32
N ALA A 93 12.34 -7.98 2.84
CA ALA A 93 12.65 -7.82 1.42
C ALA A 93 12.03 -8.91 0.51
N GLU A 94 11.96 -10.16 0.99
CA GLU A 94 11.32 -11.25 0.23
C GLU A 94 9.81 -11.03 0.17
N ILE A 95 9.21 -10.67 1.30
CA ILE A 95 7.78 -10.45 1.42
C ILE A 95 7.36 -9.20 0.64
N GLU A 96 8.16 -8.12 0.68
CA GLU A 96 7.93 -6.93 -0.13
C GLU A 96 7.86 -7.26 -1.61
N LYS A 97 8.75 -8.13 -2.11
CA LYS A 97 8.69 -8.59 -3.50
C LYS A 97 7.42 -9.39 -3.80
N LYS A 98 6.99 -10.25 -2.88
CA LYS A 98 5.70 -10.98 -3.01
C LYS A 98 4.52 -10.01 -3.05
N LEU A 99 4.50 -9.02 -2.15
CA LEU A 99 3.48 -7.97 -2.08
C LEU A 99 3.42 -7.21 -3.39
N LEU A 100 4.54 -6.67 -3.86
CA LEU A 100 4.61 -5.93 -5.12
C LEU A 100 4.09 -6.75 -6.31
N THR A 101 4.51 -8.01 -6.42
CA THR A 101 4.08 -8.91 -7.50
C THR A 101 2.56 -9.12 -7.45
N ALA A 102 2.01 -9.36 -6.26
CA ALA A 102 0.59 -9.60 -6.08
C ALA A 102 -0.25 -8.34 -6.37
N ILE A 103 0.20 -7.18 -5.92
CA ILE A 103 -0.46 -5.89 -6.18
C ILE A 103 -0.43 -5.56 -7.68
N VAL A 104 0.71 -5.76 -8.35
CA VAL A 104 0.82 -5.55 -9.80
C VAL A 104 -0.16 -6.46 -10.54
N ASN A 105 -0.26 -7.74 -10.17
CA ASN A 105 -1.23 -8.67 -10.76
C ASN A 105 -2.68 -8.31 -10.42
N TYR A 106 -2.95 -7.79 -9.22
CA TYR A 106 -4.27 -7.32 -8.81
C TYR A 106 -4.71 -6.08 -9.59
N THR A 107 -3.75 -5.21 -9.90
CA THR A 107 -3.99 -3.91 -10.55
C THR A 107 -4.04 -4.03 -12.08
N PHE A 108 -3.09 -4.76 -12.67
CA PHE A 108 -2.86 -4.82 -14.12
C PHE A 108 -2.97 -6.23 -14.72
N GLY A 109 -3.12 -7.27 -13.89
CA GLY A 109 -3.28 -8.64 -14.36
C GLY A 109 -4.73 -8.95 -14.74
N ASN A 110 -4.98 -10.13 -15.31
CA ASN A 110 -6.29 -10.50 -15.88
C ASN A 110 -7.36 -10.95 -14.84
N GLY A 111 -7.21 -10.65 -13.55
CA GLY A 111 -8.09 -11.22 -12.51
C GLY A 111 -8.23 -10.50 -11.17
N GLY A 112 -7.64 -9.31 -10.99
CA GLY A 112 -7.89 -8.48 -9.81
C GLY A 112 -9.06 -7.51 -9.98
N ALA A 113 -9.44 -6.80 -8.92
CA ALA A 113 -10.58 -5.88 -8.94
C ALA A 113 -10.45 -4.77 -10.00
N TYR A 114 -9.21 -4.47 -10.40
CA TYR A 114 -8.88 -3.41 -11.36
C TYR A 114 -8.39 -3.93 -12.72
N ALA A 115 -8.37 -5.25 -12.93
CA ALA A 115 -7.96 -5.93 -14.17
C ALA A 115 -8.67 -5.44 -15.43
N SER A 116 -9.95 -5.08 -15.30
CA SER A 116 -10.78 -4.53 -16.37
C SER A 116 -10.81 -3.00 -16.37
N ALA A 117 -10.24 -2.36 -15.35
CA ALA A 117 -10.30 -0.92 -15.15
C ALA A 117 -9.15 -0.27 -15.92
N LYS A 118 -9.37 -0.03 -17.22
CA LYS A 118 -8.51 0.74 -18.12
C LYS A 118 -8.00 2.05 -17.51
N HIS A 119 -8.76 2.60 -16.58
CA HIS A 119 -8.44 3.82 -15.87
C HIS A 119 -7.12 3.77 -15.06
N TYR A 120 -6.69 2.59 -14.60
CA TYR A 120 -5.37 2.44 -13.97
C TYR A 120 -4.22 2.57 -14.98
N GLU A 121 -4.43 2.06 -16.20
CA GLU A 121 -3.50 2.27 -17.32
C GLU A 121 -3.49 3.74 -17.74
N TYR A 122 -4.65 4.40 -17.75
CA TYR A 122 -4.78 5.83 -18.06
C TYR A 122 -4.13 6.71 -16.99
N ALA A 123 -4.28 6.40 -15.71
CA ALA A 123 -3.59 7.09 -14.62
C ALA A 123 -2.06 6.96 -14.75
N LYS A 124 -1.57 5.75 -15.04
CA LYS A 124 -0.15 5.52 -15.33
C LYS A 124 0.32 6.35 -16.52
N ARG A 125 -0.40 6.30 -17.63
CA ARG A 125 -0.03 7.01 -18.86
C ARG A 125 -0.04 8.53 -18.67
N THR A 126 -1.00 9.05 -17.92
CA THR A 126 -1.08 10.47 -17.57
C THR A 126 0.16 10.91 -16.78
N MET A 127 0.61 10.11 -15.81
CA MET A 127 1.85 10.37 -15.07
C MET A 127 3.09 10.32 -15.96
N GLU A 128 3.17 9.37 -16.88
CA GLU A 128 4.27 9.25 -17.83
C GLU A 128 4.42 10.51 -18.71
N ILE A 129 3.29 10.98 -19.25
CA ILE A 129 3.23 12.21 -20.05
C ILE A 129 3.70 13.43 -19.24
N LEU A 130 3.21 13.56 -18.01
CA LEU A 130 3.57 14.67 -17.10
C LEU A 130 5.06 14.70 -16.80
N HIS A 131 5.62 13.56 -16.39
CA HIS A 131 7.01 13.44 -15.98
C HIS A 131 7.96 13.27 -17.18
N LYS A 132 7.43 13.18 -18.40
CA LYS A 132 8.19 12.94 -19.64
C LYS A 132 9.10 11.71 -19.50
N THR A 133 8.55 10.66 -18.90
CA THR A 133 9.24 9.38 -18.62
C THR A 133 8.25 8.24 -18.79
N GLU A 134 8.75 7.02 -18.92
CA GLU A 134 7.92 5.82 -18.84
C GLU A 134 8.12 5.17 -17.47
N PHE A 135 7.10 4.45 -16.99
CA PHE A 135 7.18 3.68 -15.76
C PHE A 135 6.92 2.21 -16.06
N SER A 136 7.64 1.31 -15.40
CA SER A 136 7.16 -0.06 -15.23
C SER A 136 5.91 -0.07 -14.32
N ASN A 137 5.13 -1.15 -14.38
CA ASN A 137 3.97 -1.29 -13.48
C ASN A 137 4.43 -1.33 -12.00
N GLU A 138 5.58 -1.94 -11.73
CA GLU A 138 6.20 -1.96 -10.40
C GLU A 138 6.53 -0.55 -9.90
N GLU A 139 7.21 0.26 -10.72
CA GLU A 139 7.54 1.64 -10.37
C GLU A 139 6.28 2.48 -10.15
N PHE A 140 5.25 2.29 -10.97
CA PHE A 140 3.99 2.98 -10.81
C PHE A 140 3.31 2.61 -9.49
N ILE A 141 3.27 1.32 -9.11
CA ILE A 141 2.72 0.88 -7.82
C ILE A 141 3.52 1.47 -6.64
N LYS A 142 4.86 1.39 -6.67
CA LYS A 142 5.71 1.96 -5.61
C LYS A 142 5.57 3.48 -5.47
N LYS A 143 5.20 4.17 -6.56
CA LYS A 143 4.94 5.61 -6.59
C LYS A 143 3.51 6.00 -6.27
N ASN A 144 2.68 5.06 -5.83
CA ASN A 144 1.26 5.30 -5.62
C ASN A 144 0.66 4.55 -4.41
N LEU A 145 1.50 3.84 -3.64
CA LEU A 145 1.12 3.16 -2.41
C LEU A 145 2.14 3.48 -1.34
N CYS A 146 1.67 3.71 -0.11
CA CYS A 146 2.51 3.88 1.07
C CYS A 146 1.94 3.03 2.19
N ILE A 147 2.75 2.16 2.78
CA ILE A 147 2.33 1.44 3.98
C ILE A 147 2.20 2.44 5.14
N ASP A 148 1.11 2.34 5.88
CA ASP A 148 0.81 3.25 6.99
C ASP A 148 0.66 2.49 8.30
N THR A 149 -0.18 1.45 8.27
CA THR A 149 -0.58 0.70 9.46
C THR A 149 -0.43 -0.80 9.24
N ILE A 150 0.03 -1.49 10.28
CA ILE A 150 0.02 -2.95 10.39
C ILE A 150 -0.85 -3.31 11.59
N SER A 151 -1.99 -3.94 11.36
CA SER A 151 -2.88 -4.43 12.42
C SER A 151 -2.82 -5.95 12.56
N PHE A 152 -3.11 -6.45 13.77
CA PHE A 152 -3.43 -7.85 13.96
C PHE A 152 -4.92 -8.07 13.64
N GLY A 153 -5.19 -9.00 12.73
CA GLY A 153 -6.55 -9.36 12.34
C GLY A 153 -7.29 -10.15 13.41
N ASP A 154 -8.55 -10.51 13.13
CA ASP A 154 -9.41 -11.22 14.07
C ASP A 154 -8.96 -12.65 14.40
N LYS A 155 -8.15 -13.26 13.54
CA LYS A 155 -7.54 -14.57 13.80
C LYS A 155 -6.14 -14.37 14.38
N ASN A 156 -5.83 -15.11 15.44
CA ASN A 156 -4.47 -15.16 15.98
C ASN A 156 -3.46 -15.41 14.85
N ASP A 157 -2.43 -14.55 14.81
CA ASP A 157 -1.32 -14.53 13.85
C ASP A 157 -1.66 -14.10 12.40
N GLU A 158 -2.83 -13.51 12.16
CA GLU A 158 -3.15 -12.82 10.89
C GLU A 158 -2.74 -11.35 11.00
N LEU A 159 -2.06 -10.82 9.98
CA LEU A 159 -1.72 -9.39 9.88
C LEU A 159 -2.51 -8.75 8.75
N GLU A 160 -3.00 -7.54 8.98
CA GLU A 160 -3.56 -6.69 7.93
C GLU A 160 -2.57 -5.55 7.68
N LEU A 161 -2.08 -5.46 6.44
CA LEU A 161 -1.23 -4.37 5.99
C LEU A 161 -2.13 -3.34 5.31
N LEU A 162 -2.18 -2.13 5.88
CA LEU A 162 -2.95 -1.02 5.35
C LEU A 162 -2.02 -0.07 4.61
N PHE A 163 -2.30 0.08 3.32
CA PHE A 163 -1.61 1.01 2.44
C PHE A 163 -2.53 2.20 2.17
N ASN A 164 -2.02 3.39 2.47
CA ASN A 164 -2.54 4.59 1.88
C ASN A 164 -2.25 4.54 0.38
N CYS A 165 -3.27 4.84 -0.41
CA CYS A 165 -3.18 4.80 -1.85
C CYS A 165 -3.49 6.19 -2.38
N SER A 166 -2.82 6.57 -3.45
CA SER A 166 -3.09 7.83 -4.13
C SER A 166 -4.52 7.98 -4.65
N TRP A 167 -5.22 6.89 -4.87
CA TRP A 167 -6.32 6.75 -5.82
C TRP A 167 -7.66 6.86 -5.12
N ASN A 168 -7.70 6.87 -3.79
CA ASN A 168 -8.94 6.95 -3.05
C ASN A 168 -8.69 7.46 -1.64
N GLU A 169 -9.17 8.67 -1.34
CA GLU A 169 -9.15 9.22 0.02
C GLU A 169 -10.05 8.43 0.98
N GLU A 170 -10.99 7.62 0.47
CA GLU A 170 -11.94 6.83 1.28
C GLU A 170 -11.49 5.37 1.47
N HIS A 171 -10.75 4.77 0.53
CA HIS A 171 -10.38 3.34 0.57
C HIS A 171 -8.92 3.11 0.16
N GLY A 172 -8.03 2.96 1.15
CA GLY A 172 -6.68 2.42 0.93
C GLY A 172 -6.70 0.96 0.45
N LEU A 173 -5.53 0.40 0.18
CA LEU A 173 -5.39 -1.03 -0.15
C LEU A 173 -5.14 -1.82 1.14
N LYS A 174 -5.93 -2.87 1.38
CA LYS A 174 -5.70 -3.78 2.51
C LYS A 174 -5.18 -5.12 2.01
N ILE A 175 -4.08 -5.58 2.60
CA ILE A 175 -3.50 -6.89 2.31
C ILE A 175 -3.47 -7.73 3.58
N ASN A 176 -4.15 -8.87 3.56
CA ASN A 176 -4.13 -9.81 4.67
C ASN A 176 -3.01 -10.83 4.48
N LEU A 177 -2.16 -10.97 5.50
CA LEU A 177 -1.04 -11.90 5.55
C LEU A 177 -1.24 -12.94 6.65
N LYS A 178 -0.89 -14.19 6.35
CA LYS A 178 -0.77 -15.25 7.35
C LYS A 178 0.36 -16.18 6.99
N ASN A 179 1.26 -16.47 7.91
CA ASN A 179 2.46 -17.28 7.64
C ASN A 179 3.26 -16.76 6.42
N ASN A 180 3.31 -15.44 6.23
CA ASN A 180 3.93 -14.76 5.07
C ASN A 180 3.35 -15.12 3.69
N GLU A 181 2.14 -15.66 3.66
CA GLU A 181 1.38 -15.84 2.43
C GLU A 181 0.27 -14.79 2.37
N ILE A 182 0.03 -14.29 1.16
CA ILE A 182 -1.02 -13.31 0.88
C ILE A 182 -2.35 -14.04 0.83
N MET A 183 -3.22 -13.75 1.78
CA MET A 183 -4.52 -14.40 1.93
C MET A 183 -5.59 -13.70 1.10
N SER A 184 -5.59 -12.36 1.10
CA SER A 184 -6.45 -11.54 0.25
C SER A 184 -5.83 -10.17 0.01
N ILE A 185 -6.31 -9.52 -1.04
CA ILE A 185 -6.08 -8.12 -1.37
C ILE A 185 -7.47 -7.52 -1.57
N GLU A 186 -7.78 -6.45 -0.86
CA GLU A 186 -9.05 -5.72 -0.89
C GLU A 186 -8.78 -4.25 -1.22
#